data_AF-K8EBI5-F1
#
_entry.id   AF-K8EBI5-F1
#
_cell.length_a   1.000
_cell.length_b   1.000
_cell.length_c   1.000
_cell.angle_alpha   90.00
_cell.angle_beta   90.00
_cell.angle_gamma   90.00
#
_symmetry.space_group_name_H-M   'P 1'
#
loop_
_entity.id
_entity.type
_entity.pdbx_description
1 polymer ?
#
loop_
_entity_poly.entity_id
_entity_poly.type
_entity_poly.pdbx_seq_one_letter_code
_entity_poly.pdbx_strand_id
1 'polypeptide(L)'
;MLLRPALTTAPSVGCSSTCSTRRRRRRRRTRTRRTKATKTQNSSNQQQQQAKTESYSFFGLARAEFPENWDEPNKKIKYADSPLDLFIMGWFMRKISMALGAPFDASNISYDAFIALCFLQMKGREPDGQRQITMDVLTSLMPPGGEKVFQKLFPLNKFSLELNAKICQIVFAWMVGPMTVETTTENDLNEPIASKVQITKCRWLQESGCTGMCVNMCKTTTQDFFTDTFNMPLTIKPNFEDKSCAFYFGQTPPPIEKDEALLFGCNQSCSTGLNVGEENVPCHKLRKHESLLSS
;
A
#
# COMPACT_ATOMS: atom_id res chain seq x y z
N MET A 1 9.74 -55.86 -48.06
CA MET A 1 9.09 -54.53 -48.07
C MET A 1 10.19 -53.52 -47.75
N LEU A 2 10.83 -52.84 -48.71
CA LEU A 2 10.36 -52.19 -49.94
C LEU A 2 9.29 -51.11 -49.64
N LEU A 3 9.45 -49.82 -50.01
CA LEU A 3 10.62 -49.10 -50.57
C LEU A 3 10.47 -47.56 -50.35
N ARG A 4 11.57 -46.80 -50.34
CA ARG A 4 11.64 -45.33 -50.49
C ARG A 4 12.30 -44.98 -51.85
N PRO A 5 11.97 -43.84 -52.48
CA PRO A 5 12.93 -42.72 -52.60
C PRO A 5 12.32 -41.40 -52.04
N ALA A 6 13.03 -40.33 -51.60
CA ALA A 6 14.20 -39.58 -52.12
C ALA A 6 13.83 -38.69 -53.34
N LEU A 7 14.33 -37.44 -53.52
CA LEU A 7 15.69 -36.86 -53.43
C LEU A 7 15.68 -35.44 -52.76
N THR A 8 16.64 -35.02 -51.91
CA THR A 8 17.93 -34.27 -52.13
C THR A 8 17.81 -32.86 -52.76
N THR A 9 18.67 -31.85 -52.50
CA THR A 9 20.13 -31.82 -52.22
C THR A 9 20.62 -30.79 -51.17
N ALA A 10 21.87 -30.93 -50.71
CA ALA A 10 22.64 -29.98 -49.87
C ALA A 10 23.57 -29.08 -50.77
N PRO A 11 24.82 -28.60 -50.44
CA PRO A 11 25.87 -29.03 -49.46
C PRO A 11 26.48 -27.90 -48.55
N SER A 12 27.02 -28.19 -47.34
CA SER A 12 28.46 -28.37 -46.91
C SER A 12 29.44 -27.20 -47.20
N VAL A 13 30.51 -26.89 -46.43
CA VAL A 13 31.19 -27.47 -45.22
C VAL A 13 31.46 -26.31 -44.19
N GLY A 14 32.32 -26.27 -43.15
CA GLY A 14 33.42 -27.10 -42.57
C GLY A 14 34.86 -26.69 -43.00
N CYS A 15 35.95 -26.84 -42.22
CA CYS A 15 36.20 -26.90 -40.76
C CYS A 15 37.73 -26.66 -40.50
N SER A 16 38.18 -26.66 -39.24
CA SER A 16 39.56 -27.00 -38.77
C SER A 16 40.81 -26.15 -39.16
N SER A 17 41.21 -25.27 -38.22
CA SER A 17 42.52 -25.23 -37.50
C SER A 17 43.93 -25.35 -38.16
N THR A 18 44.83 -24.47 -37.67
CA THR A 18 46.31 -24.65 -37.44
C THR A 18 47.31 -24.84 -38.60
N CYS A 19 48.31 -23.93 -38.70
CA CYS A 19 49.70 -24.20 -38.23
C CYS A 19 50.53 -22.90 -38.15
N SER A 20 51.77 -22.96 -37.65
CA SER A 20 52.63 -21.80 -37.33
C SER A 20 53.58 -21.37 -38.46
N THR A 21 54.10 -20.14 -38.40
CA THR A 21 55.56 -19.88 -38.60
C THR A 21 56.01 -18.52 -38.06
N ARG A 22 57.30 -18.40 -37.70
CA ARG A 22 57.94 -17.15 -37.22
C ARG A 22 58.52 -16.34 -38.38
N ARG A 23 58.43 -15.01 -38.34
CA ARG A 23 59.49 -14.12 -38.88
C ARG A 23 59.62 -12.80 -38.09
N ARG A 24 60.86 -12.35 -37.89
CA ARG A 24 61.22 -11.09 -37.19
C ARG A 24 61.34 -9.94 -38.19
N ARG A 25 60.90 -8.71 -37.87
CA ARG A 25 61.78 -7.52 -37.77
C ARG A 25 61.08 -6.18 -37.41
N ARG A 26 61.90 -5.33 -36.77
CA ARG A 26 61.90 -3.86 -36.69
C ARG A 26 60.65 -3.08 -36.20
N ARG A 27 60.82 -2.55 -34.98
CA ARG A 27 60.19 -1.36 -34.41
C ARG A 27 59.92 -0.23 -35.44
N ARG A 28 58.75 0.41 -35.35
CA ARG A 28 58.59 1.86 -35.55
C ARG A 28 57.78 2.40 -34.37
N ARG A 29 58.25 3.47 -33.71
CA ARG A 29 57.52 4.10 -32.58
C ARG A 29 56.47 5.06 -33.16
N THR A 30 55.21 4.88 -32.79
CA THR A 30 54.15 5.90 -32.92
C THR A 30 53.40 6.02 -31.59
N ARG A 31 53.16 7.26 -31.15
CA ARG A 31 52.68 7.61 -29.80
C ARG A 31 51.16 7.76 -29.83
N THR A 32 50.41 6.66 -29.77
CA THR A 32 48.94 6.70 -29.66
C THR A 32 48.48 6.95 -28.23
N ARG A 33 47.44 7.78 -28.09
CA ARG A 33 46.91 8.28 -26.82
C ARG A 33 45.93 7.25 -26.24
N ARG A 34 46.23 6.71 -25.05
CA ARG A 34 45.44 5.64 -24.40
C ARG A 34 44.08 6.17 -23.90
N THR A 35 43.07 6.20 -24.76
CA THR A 35 41.68 6.31 -24.33
C THR A 35 41.30 5.07 -23.51
N LYS A 36 40.87 5.27 -22.27
CA LYS A 36 40.46 4.19 -21.38
C LYS A 36 39.01 3.83 -21.71
N ALA A 37 38.81 2.80 -22.52
CA ALA A 37 37.49 2.26 -22.81
C ALA A 37 36.91 1.62 -21.52
N THR A 38 36.16 2.41 -20.76
CA THR A 38 35.39 1.92 -19.62
C THR A 38 34.24 1.06 -20.15
N LYS A 39 34.18 -0.20 -19.72
CA LYS A 39 32.95 -1.00 -19.88
C LYS A 39 31.84 -0.31 -19.11
N THR A 40 30.85 0.24 -19.80
CA THR A 40 29.57 0.59 -19.18
C THR A 40 28.89 -0.71 -18.79
N GLN A 41 29.05 -1.12 -17.54
CA GLN A 41 28.14 -2.08 -16.94
C GLN A 41 26.84 -1.32 -16.65
N ASN A 42 25.72 -1.79 -17.20
CA ASN A 42 24.41 -1.28 -16.81
C ASN A 42 24.12 -1.77 -15.40
N SER A 43 24.55 -1.01 -14.39
CA SER A 43 24.05 -1.15 -13.04
C SER A 43 22.59 -0.75 -13.02
N SER A 44 21.70 -1.74 -13.04
CA SER A 44 20.31 -1.58 -12.63
C SER A 44 20.31 -1.17 -11.15
N ASN A 45 20.26 0.14 -10.89
CA ASN A 45 20.27 0.71 -9.54
C ASN A 45 18.98 0.32 -8.78
N GLN A 46 19.00 -0.84 -8.13
CA GLN A 46 18.25 -1.02 -6.90
C GLN A 46 18.87 -0.09 -5.86
N GLN A 47 18.31 1.10 -5.68
CA GLN A 47 18.70 2.02 -4.62
C GLN A 47 18.17 1.48 -3.29
N GLN A 48 18.93 0.57 -2.68
CA GLN A 48 18.65 0.01 -1.35
C GLN A 48 18.28 1.13 -0.38
N GLN A 49 17.04 1.11 0.09
CA GLN A 49 16.49 2.15 0.95
C GLN A 49 17.21 2.10 2.29
N GLN A 50 17.99 3.14 2.57
CA GLN A 50 18.79 3.24 3.78
C GLN A 50 17.88 3.29 5.01
N ALA A 51 18.35 2.70 6.12
CA ALA A 51 17.68 2.83 7.41
C ALA A 51 17.53 4.30 7.80
N LYS A 52 16.35 4.68 8.28
CA LYS A 52 16.01 6.05 8.66
C LYS A 52 15.14 6.09 9.91
N THR A 53 15.04 7.25 10.53
CA THR A 53 14.14 7.49 11.67
C THR A 53 13.38 8.78 11.42
N GLU A 54 12.06 8.74 11.55
CA GLU A 54 11.19 9.88 11.26
C GLU A 54 10.26 10.15 12.45
N SER A 55 10.13 11.42 12.82
CA SER A 55 9.08 11.88 13.72
C SER A 55 7.76 12.01 12.96
N TYR A 56 6.67 11.51 13.54
CA TYR A 56 5.34 11.49 12.94
C TYR A 56 4.26 11.68 14.02
N SER A 57 3.00 11.86 13.60
CA SER A 57 1.83 12.10 14.47
C SER A 57 1.86 13.39 15.30
N PHE A 58 0.75 14.14 15.32
CA PHE A 58 0.52 15.33 16.17
C PHE A 58 1.74 16.27 16.30
N PHE A 59 2.26 16.76 15.17
CA PHE A 59 3.45 17.62 15.08
C PHE A 59 4.80 16.95 15.42
N GLY A 60 4.87 15.62 15.38
CA GLY A 60 6.11 14.84 15.49
C GLY A 60 6.35 14.18 16.85
N LEU A 61 5.29 13.94 17.63
CA LEU A 61 5.38 13.38 18.99
C LEU A 61 5.71 11.88 19.01
N ALA A 62 5.39 11.14 17.95
CA ALA A 62 5.70 9.72 17.80
C ALA A 62 6.95 9.52 16.93
N ARG A 63 7.58 8.34 17.01
CA ARG A 63 8.78 7.99 16.21
C ARG A 63 8.61 6.70 15.44
N ALA A 64 8.99 6.71 14.16
CA ALA A 64 9.04 5.53 13.29
C ALA A 64 10.50 5.19 12.93
N GLU A 65 10.89 3.94 13.14
CA GLU A 65 12.23 3.40 12.84
C GLU A 65 12.15 2.46 11.63
N PHE A 66 12.70 2.90 10.52
CA PHE A 66 12.73 2.17 9.26
C PHE A 66 14.04 1.38 9.17
N PRO A 67 14.01 0.05 9.01
CA PRO A 67 15.21 -0.73 8.70
C PRO A 67 15.73 -0.46 7.28
N GLU A 68 16.88 -1.04 6.93
CA GLU A 68 17.31 -1.12 5.52
C GLU A 68 16.32 -1.97 4.71
N ASN A 69 16.07 -1.55 3.46
CA ASN A 69 15.06 -2.10 2.55
C ASN A 69 13.65 -2.17 3.18
N TRP A 70 13.25 -1.14 3.94
CA TRP A 70 11.96 -1.10 4.63
C TRP A 70 10.74 -1.23 3.71
N ASP A 71 10.90 -1.04 2.40
CA ASP A 71 9.89 -1.24 1.36
C ASP A 71 9.56 -2.72 1.12
N GLU A 72 10.49 -3.65 1.36
CA GLU A 72 10.24 -5.09 1.24
C GLU A 72 8.96 -5.51 2.01
N PRO A 73 8.11 -6.42 1.47
CA PRO A 73 6.81 -6.76 2.06
C PRO A 73 6.87 -7.23 3.53
N ASN A 74 7.96 -7.87 3.92
CA ASN A 74 8.14 -8.54 5.22
C ASN A 74 9.01 -7.74 6.22
N LYS A 75 9.54 -6.57 5.83
CA LYS A 75 10.32 -5.71 6.74
C LYS A 75 9.39 -4.80 7.52
N LYS A 76 9.26 -5.05 8.82
CA LYS A 76 8.46 -4.18 9.71
C LYS A 76 9.24 -2.93 10.12
N ILE A 77 8.62 -1.77 9.96
CA ILE A 77 8.96 -0.54 10.67
C ILE A 77 8.58 -0.72 12.14
N LYS A 78 9.43 -0.24 13.06
CA LYS A 78 9.07 -0.17 14.49
C LYS A 78 8.50 1.21 14.81
N TYR A 79 7.53 1.26 15.71
CA TYR A 79 6.86 2.48 16.12
C TYR A 79 6.98 2.68 17.63
N ALA A 80 7.33 3.89 18.04
CA ALA A 80 7.22 4.37 19.41
C ALA A 80 6.10 5.42 19.45
N ASP A 81 4.99 5.07 20.08
CA ASP A 81 3.79 5.90 20.22
C ASP A 81 3.97 6.92 21.36
N SER A 82 3.44 8.13 21.18
CA SER A 82 3.40 9.13 22.24
C SER A 82 2.20 8.90 23.19
N PRO A 83 2.19 9.54 24.38
CA PRO A 83 1.03 9.49 25.28
C PRO A 83 -0.28 9.97 24.64
N LEU A 84 -0.22 10.87 23.65
CA LEU A 84 -1.41 11.35 22.93
C LEU A 84 -1.93 10.30 21.94
N ASP A 85 -1.04 9.61 21.23
CA ASP A 85 -1.39 8.52 20.33
C ASP A 85 -2.03 7.37 21.11
N LEU A 86 -1.45 7.00 22.27
CA LEU A 86 -2.01 5.99 23.17
C LEU A 86 -3.36 6.41 23.74
N PHE A 87 -3.55 7.68 24.12
CA PHE A 87 -4.86 8.19 24.57
C PHE A 87 -5.94 8.05 23.49
N ILE A 88 -5.64 8.45 22.24
CA ILE A 88 -6.58 8.38 21.13
C ILE A 88 -6.83 6.93 20.71
N MET A 89 -5.80 6.10 20.68
CA MET A 89 -5.89 4.66 20.44
C MET A 89 -6.79 3.98 21.48
N GLY A 90 -6.62 4.30 22.77
CA GLY A 90 -7.49 3.81 23.85
C GLY A 90 -8.94 4.26 23.70
N TRP A 91 -9.19 5.49 23.22
CA TRP A 91 -10.53 5.97 22.91
C TRP A 91 -11.17 5.20 21.73
N PHE A 92 -10.43 4.98 20.63
CA PHE A 92 -10.87 4.16 19.50
C PHE A 92 -11.14 2.71 19.92
N MET A 93 -10.21 2.08 20.66
CA MET A 93 -10.38 0.73 21.21
C MET A 93 -11.64 0.62 22.08
N ARG A 94 -11.88 1.59 22.97
CA ARG A 94 -13.11 1.63 23.77
C ARG A 94 -14.38 1.68 22.90
N LYS A 95 -14.38 2.48 21.83
CA LYS A 95 -15.51 2.56 20.89
C LYS A 95 -15.75 1.26 20.14
N ILE A 96 -14.69 0.60 19.66
CA ILE A 96 -14.79 -0.70 18.99
C ILE A 96 -15.28 -1.77 19.98
N SER A 97 -14.74 -1.84 21.21
CA SER A 97 -15.23 -2.75 22.25
C SER A 97 -16.72 -2.55 22.54
N MET A 98 -17.19 -1.29 22.63
CA MET A 98 -18.61 -0.98 22.80
C MET A 98 -19.46 -1.47 21.61
N ALA A 99 -19.03 -1.25 20.36
CA ALA A 99 -19.74 -1.70 19.17
C ALA A 99 -19.74 -3.24 18.99
N LEU A 100 -18.72 -3.93 19.52
CA LEU A 100 -18.62 -5.39 19.50
C LEU A 100 -19.31 -6.08 20.69
N GLY A 101 -19.76 -5.33 21.71
CA GLY A 101 -20.20 -5.90 22.98
C GLY A 101 -19.07 -6.59 23.76
N ALA A 102 -17.81 -6.24 23.48
CA ALA A 102 -16.62 -6.84 24.04
C ALA A 102 -16.12 -6.05 25.27
N PRO A 103 -15.39 -6.68 26.21
CA PRO A 103 -14.70 -5.95 27.26
C PRO A 103 -13.68 -4.95 26.68
N PHE A 104 -13.38 -3.90 27.44
CA PHE A 104 -12.30 -2.96 27.15
C PHE A 104 -11.32 -2.98 28.32
N ASP A 105 -10.08 -3.41 28.04
CA ASP A 105 -8.99 -3.39 29.01
C ASP A 105 -8.20 -2.07 28.88
N ALA A 106 -8.39 -1.17 29.85
CA ALA A 106 -7.69 0.10 29.91
C ALA A 106 -6.21 -0.02 30.33
N SER A 107 -5.75 -1.21 30.76
CA SER A 107 -4.35 -1.46 31.12
C SER A 107 -3.50 -1.93 29.94
N ASN A 108 -4.12 -2.51 28.91
CA ASN A 108 -3.47 -2.98 27.68
C ASN A 108 -3.85 -2.11 26.47
N ILE A 109 -3.43 -0.84 26.50
CA ILE A 109 -3.55 0.06 25.35
C ILE A 109 -2.27 -0.06 24.52
N SER A 110 -2.35 -0.79 23.41
CA SER A 110 -1.25 -1.02 22.48
C SER A 110 -1.79 -1.23 21.05
N TYR A 111 -0.96 -0.96 20.04
CA TYR A 111 -1.40 -1.13 18.65
C TYR A 111 -1.71 -2.59 18.31
N ASP A 112 -1.00 -3.53 18.91
CA ASP A 112 -1.26 -4.97 18.78
C ASP A 112 -2.62 -5.35 19.39
N ALA A 113 -2.99 -4.77 20.55
CA ALA A 113 -4.31 -4.96 21.15
C ALA A 113 -5.42 -4.32 20.31
N PHE A 114 -5.17 -3.16 19.70
CA PHE A 114 -6.07 -2.49 18.75
C PHE A 114 -6.31 -3.35 17.50
N ILE A 115 -5.26 -3.92 16.90
CA ILE A 115 -5.38 -4.85 15.76
C ILE A 115 -6.05 -6.17 16.16
N ALA A 116 -5.78 -6.72 17.34
CA ALA A 116 -6.46 -7.91 17.86
C ALA A 116 -7.98 -7.69 18.05
N LEU A 117 -8.37 -6.49 18.50
CA LEU A 117 -9.77 -6.08 18.60
C LEU A 117 -10.42 -5.94 17.21
N CYS A 118 -9.67 -5.48 16.21
CA CYS A 118 -10.12 -5.46 14.80
C CYS A 118 -10.28 -6.88 14.21
N PHE A 119 -9.44 -7.85 14.59
CA PHE A 119 -9.68 -9.26 14.26
C PHE A 119 -10.93 -9.83 14.94
N LEU A 120 -11.28 -9.39 16.16
CA LEU A 120 -12.55 -9.74 16.81
C LEU A 120 -13.77 -9.14 16.06
N GLN A 121 -13.60 -7.99 15.39
CA GLN A 121 -14.59 -7.45 14.46
C GLN A 121 -14.76 -8.31 13.20
N MET A 122 -13.68 -8.89 12.66
CA MET A 122 -13.76 -9.81 11.51
C MET A 122 -14.38 -11.17 11.87
N LYS A 123 -14.25 -11.63 13.12
CA LYS A 123 -14.69 -12.97 13.55
C LYS A 123 -16.19 -13.18 13.34
N GLY A 124 -16.54 -14.16 12.50
CA GLY A 124 -17.92 -14.55 12.22
C GLY A 124 -18.73 -13.54 11.40
N ARG A 125 -18.10 -12.51 10.81
CA ARG A 125 -18.79 -11.48 10.00
C ARG A 125 -18.39 -11.54 8.53
N GLU A 126 -19.37 -11.29 7.67
CA GLU A 126 -19.19 -11.08 6.23
C GLU A 126 -18.77 -9.63 5.91
N PRO A 127 -18.25 -9.33 4.71
CA PRO A 127 -17.56 -8.06 4.41
C PRO A 127 -18.38 -6.82 4.78
N ASP A 128 -19.64 -6.78 4.36
CA ASP A 128 -20.54 -5.65 4.58
C ASP A 128 -20.87 -5.47 6.09
N GLY A 129 -20.90 -6.58 6.86
CA GLY A 129 -21.06 -6.56 8.32
C GLY A 129 -19.79 -6.19 9.09
N GLN A 130 -18.61 -6.34 8.48
CA GLN A 130 -17.35 -5.79 9.02
C GLN A 130 -17.31 -4.27 8.80
N ARG A 131 -17.67 -3.82 7.59
CA ARG A 131 -17.80 -2.41 7.19
C ARG A 131 -18.78 -1.65 8.09
N GLN A 132 -19.98 -2.20 8.32
CA GLN A 132 -21.00 -1.51 9.14
C GLN A 132 -20.50 -1.22 10.56
N ILE A 133 -19.84 -2.17 11.24
CA ILE A 133 -19.31 -1.94 12.59
C ILE A 133 -18.24 -0.83 12.60
N THR A 134 -17.38 -0.72 11.57
CA THR A 134 -16.46 0.42 11.49
C THR A 134 -17.21 1.72 11.23
N MET A 135 -18.25 1.72 10.39
CA MET A 135 -19.07 2.90 10.12
C MET A 135 -19.77 3.42 11.38
N ASP A 136 -20.31 2.50 12.20
CA ASP A 136 -20.91 2.80 13.50
C ASP A 136 -19.86 3.38 14.47
N VAL A 137 -18.65 2.81 14.50
CA VAL A 137 -17.53 3.32 15.31
C VAL A 137 -17.15 4.73 14.88
N LEU A 138 -16.88 4.98 13.59
CA LEU A 138 -16.53 6.30 13.05
C LEU A 138 -17.61 7.34 13.33
N THR A 139 -18.87 7.00 13.06
CA THR A 139 -20.03 7.86 13.37
C THR A 139 -20.10 8.18 14.86
N SER A 140 -19.79 7.22 15.73
CA SER A 140 -19.80 7.45 17.18
C SER A 140 -18.67 8.35 17.70
N LEU A 141 -17.59 8.57 16.92
CA LEU A 141 -16.52 9.51 17.28
C LEU A 141 -16.93 10.97 17.05
N MET A 142 -17.92 11.21 16.18
CA MET A 142 -18.44 12.55 15.89
C MET A 142 -19.35 13.05 17.01
N PRO A 143 -19.36 14.36 17.31
CA PRO A 143 -20.43 14.97 18.09
C PRO A 143 -21.74 14.96 17.26
N PRO A 144 -22.93 14.89 17.89
CA PRO A 144 -24.21 14.94 17.17
C PRO A 144 -24.35 16.20 16.31
N GLY A 145 -24.63 16.04 15.00
CA GLY A 145 -24.69 17.15 14.04
C GLY A 145 -23.32 17.60 13.51
N GLY A 146 -22.22 16.98 13.98
CA GLY A 146 -20.86 17.27 13.56
C GLY A 146 -20.61 17.04 12.07
N GLU A 147 -21.37 16.15 11.43
CA GLU A 147 -21.34 15.91 9.99
C GLU A 147 -21.76 17.16 9.20
N LYS A 148 -22.84 17.83 9.61
CA LYS A 148 -23.32 19.07 8.96
C LYS A 148 -22.41 20.26 9.26
N VAL A 149 -21.79 20.28 10.43
CA VAL A 149 -20.75 21.28 10.77
C VAL A 149 -19.53 21.08 9.88
N PHE A 150 -19.07 19.83 9.67
CA PHE A 150 -17.97 19.51 8.78
C PHE A 150 -18.28 19.93 7.33
N GLN A 151 -19.41 19.48 6.77
CA GLN A 151 -19.85 19.84 5.40
C GLN A 151 -19.87 21.36 5.17
N LYS A 152 -20.26 22.14 6.18
CA LYS A 152 -20.30 23.61 6.11
C LYS A 152 -18.92 24.28 6.22
N LEU A 153 -17.99 23.69 6.98
CA LEU A 153 -16.62 24.21 7.15
C LEU A 153 -15.68 23.78 6.01
N PHE A 154 -15.94 22.63 5.38
CA PHE A 154 -15.11 22.04 4.34
C PHE A 154 -15.89 21.69 3.06
N PRO A 155 -16.61 22.64 2.44
CA PRO A 155 -17.31 22.39 1.18
C PRO A 155 -16.33 21.98 0.07
N LEU A 156 -16.77 21.22 -0.93
CA LEU A 156 -15.89 20.66 -1.96
C LEU A 156 -15.23 21.76 -2.84
N ASN A 157 -14.00 22.14 -2.49
CA ASN A 157 -13.17 23.11 -3.19
C ASN A 157 -11.68 22.88 -2.85
N LYS A 158 -10.78 23.45 -3.66
CA LYS A 158 -9.33 23.33 -3.51
C LYS A 158 -8.80 23.50 -2.08
N PHE A 159 -9.10 24.61 -1.42
CA PHE A 159 -8.59 24.90 -0.07
C PHE A 159 -9.04 23.84 0.94
N SER A 160 -10.30 23.41 0.87
CA SER A 160 -10.84 22.39 1.78
C SER A 160 -10.26 20.99 1.53
N LEU A 161 -9.86 20.67 0.30
CA LEU A 161 -9.14 19.43 -0.03
C LEU A 161 -7.70 19.45 0.48
N GLU A 162 -6.95 20.53 0.23
CA GLU A 162 -5.55 20.70 0.69
C GLU A 162 -5.47 20.72 2.23
N LEU A 163 -6.43 21.38 2.88
CA LEU A 163 -6.52 21.41 4.34
C LEU A 163 -6.87 20.03 4.91
N ASN A 164 -7.77 19.25 4.30
CA ASN A 164 -8.08 17.91 4.79
C ASN A 164 -6.94 16.91 4.56
N ALA A 165 -6.25 16.98 3.42
CA ALA A 165 -5.02 16.22 3.20
C ALA A 165 -3.95 16.56 4.27
N LYS A 166 -3.81 17.83 4.64
CA LYS A 166 -2.87 18.27 5.68
C LYS A 166 -3.30 17.88 7.11
N ILE A 167 -4.60 17.94 7.42
CA ILE A 167 -5.16 17.45 8.70
C ILE A 167 -4.93 15.94 8.81
N CYS A 168 -5.16 15.18 7.73
CA CYS A 168 -4.90 13.74 7.69
C CYS A 168 -3.45 13.40 8.03
N GLN A 169 -2.48 14.12 7.44
CA GLN A 169 -1.05 13.99 7.74
C GLN A 169 -0.70 14.19 9.23
N ILE A 170 -1.46 15.03 9.95
CA ILE A 170 -1.18 15.36 11.35
C ILE A 170 -1.93 14.42 12.31
N VAL A 171 -3.21 14.13 12.03
CA VAL A 171 -4.16 13.55 12.99
C VAL A 171 -4.33 12.03 12.85
N PHE A 172 -4.22 11.48 11.64
CA PHE A 172 -4.38 10.03 11.42
C PHE A 172 -3.05 9.27 11.32
N ALA A 173 -1.92 9.98 11.42
CA ALA A 173 -0.59 9.38 11.29
C ALA A 173 -0.28 8.33 12.35
N TRP A 174 -0.74 8.45 13.60
CA TRP A 174 -0.61 7.37 14.60
C TRP A 174 -1.17 6.03 14.13
N MET A 175 -2.28 6.07 13.39
CA MET A 175 -3.05 4.90 12.98
C MET A 175 -2.43 4.20 11.78
N VAL A 176 -1.85 4.93 10.82
CA VAL A 176 -1.36 4.37 9.55
C VAL A 176 0.14 4.59 9.28
N GLY A 177 0.86 5.34 10.12
CA GLY A 177 2.30 5.61 10.00
C GLY A 177 2.64 6.94 9.30
N PRO A 178 3.94 7.22 9.07
CA PRO A 178 4.41 8.41 8.37
C PRO A 178 3.84 8.55 6.95
N MET A 179 3.52 9.79 6.57
CA MET A 179 2.96 10.12 5.25
C MET A 179 3.37 11.52 4.76
N THR A 180 3.46 11.68 3.44
CA THR A 180 3.67 12.96 2.74
C THR A 180 2.36 13.50 2.17
N VAL A 181 2.30 14.81 1.91
CA VAL A 181 1.24 15.43 1.09
C VAL A 181 1.86 15.86 -0.24
N GLU A 182 1.20 15.50 -1.34
CA GLU A 182 1.70 15.61 -2.70
C GLU A 182 0.65 16.29 -3.60
N THR A 183 1.13 17.07 -4.58
CA THR A 183 0.27 17.66 -5.60
C THR A 183 -0.14 16.59 -6.62
N THR A 184 -1.44 16.48 -6.88
CA THR A 184 -2.00 15.58 -7.88
C THR A 184 -3.02 16.28 -8.77
N THR A 185 -3.23 15.76 -9.98
CA THR A 185 -4.38 16.07 -10.84
C THR A 185 -5.42 14.94 -10.84
N GLU A 186 -5.18 13.85 -10.11
CA GLU A 186 -6.17 12.80 -9.84
C GLU A 186 -7.20 13.29 -8.81
N ASN A 187 -8.10 14.17 -9.25
CA ASN A 187 -9.24 14.68 -8.49
C ASN A 187 -10.35 15.16 -9.44
N ASP A 188 -11.58 15.18 -8.93
CA ASP A 188 -12.80 15.48 -9.69
C ASP A 188 -12.85 16.95 -10.18
N LEU A 189 -12.08 17.85 -9.55
CA LEU A 189 -11.90 19.23 -9.99
C LEU A 189 -10.91 19.35 -11.18
N ASN A 190 -10.17 18.28 -11.51
CA ASN A 190 -9.19 18.20 -12.59
C ASN A 190 -8.06 19.26 -12.50
N GLU A 191 -7.80 19.78 -11.31
CA GLU A 191 -6.77 20.79 -11.04
C GLU A 191 -5.52 20.18 -10.37
N PRO A 192 -4.34 20.81 -10.48
CA PRO A 192 -3.19 20.48 -9.63
C PRO A 192 -3.44 20.97 -8.19
N ILE A 193 -3.76 20.04 -7.28
CA ILE A 193 -4.13 20.30 -5.88
C ILE A 193 -3.23 19.47 -4.96
N ALA A 194 -2.80 20.02 -3.83
CA ALA A 194 -2.04 19.30 -2.79
C ALA A 194 -2.95 18.35 -1.96
N SER A 195 -3.65 17.44 -2.63
CA SER A 195 -4.70 16.57 -2.06
C SER A 195 -4.38 15.07 -2.06
N LYS A 196 -3.23 14.63 -2.60
CA LYS A 196 -2.76 13.25 -2.43
C LYS A 196 -2.00 13.15 -1.10
N VAL A 197 -2.37 12.21 -0.25
CA VAL A 197 -1.63 11.85 0.96
C VAL A 197 -1.00 10.47 0.75
N GLN A 198 0.33 10.42 0.66
CA GLN A 198 1.09 9.20 0.39
C GLN A 198 1.67 8.67 1.70
N ILE A 199 1.12 7.56 2.19
CA ILE A 199 1.63 6.84 3.36
C ILE A 199 2.86 6.04 2.92
N THR A 200 3.98 6.24 3.61
CA THR A 200 5.28 5.66 3.24
C THR A 200 5.25 4.14 3.32
N LYS A 201 4.72 3.60 4.42
CA LYS A 201 4.35 2.20 4.60
C LYS A 201 3.26 2.14 5.68
N CYS A 202 2.14 1.51 5.35
CA CYS A 202 0.91 1.56 6.13
C CYS A 202 0.99 0.62 7.34
N ARG A 203 1.09 1.21 8.54
CA ARG A 203 1.12 0.51 9.83
C ARG A 203 -0.06 -0.48 9.98
N TRP A 204 -1.25 -0.06 9.58
CA TRP A 204 -2.46 -0.91 9.62
C TRP A 204 -2.30 -2.17 8.77
N LEU A 205 -1.80 -2.03 7.53
CA LEU A 205 -1.59 -3.16 6.63
C LEU A 205 -0.36 -4.00 7.04
N GLN A 206 0.66 -3.39 7.65
CA GLN A 206 1.84 -4.07 8.19
C GLN A 206 1.50 -4.97 9.40
N GLU A 207 0.69 -4.48 10.35
CA GLU A 207 0.41 -5.20 11.59
C GLU A 207 -0.82 -6.11 11.50
N SER A 208 -1.88 -5.73 10.79
CA SER A 208 -2.97 -6.67 10.47
C SER A 208 -2.50 -7.77 9.50
N GLY A 209 -1.54 -7.45 8.63
CA GLY A 209 -1.09 -8.33 7.57
C GLY A 209 -2.19 -8.77 6.60
N CYS A 210 -3.38 -8.13 6.59
CA CYS A 210 -4.56 -8.74 5.99
C CYS A 210 -5.32 -7.86 5.00
N THR A 211 -5.41 -8.35 3.75
CA THR A 211 -6.15 -7.74 2.64
C THR A 211 -7.61 -7.46 3.01
N GLY A 212 -8.32 -8.42 3.60
CA GLY A 212 -9.72 -8.25 4.01
C GLY A 212 -9.93 -7.16 5.07
N MET A 213 -9.04 -7.07 6.08
CA MET A 213 -9.11 -5.99 7.09
C MET A 213 -8.81 -4.62 6.47
N CYS A 214 -7.82 -4.56 5.57
CA CYS A 214 -7.48 -3.34 4.85
C CYS A 214 -8.64 -2.86 3.96
N VAL A 215 -9.25 -3.73 3.15
CA VAL A 215 -10.33 -3.34 2.24
C VAL A 215 -11.60 -2.96 3.01
N ASN A 216 -12.13 -3.87 3.84
CA ASN A 216 -13.45 -3.67 4.45
C ASN A 216 -13.45 -2.57 5.52
N MET A 217 -12.45 -2.59 6.40
CA MET A 217 -12.44 -1.74 7.60
C MET A 217 -11.66 -0.43 7.41
N CYS A 218 -10.58 -0.43 6.63
CA CYS A 218 -9.84 0.81 6.34
C CYS A 218 -10.35 1.48 5.07
N LYS A 219 -10.18 0.86 3.89
CA LYS A 219 -10.50 1.47 2.59
C LYS A 219 -11.97 1.82 2.45
N THR A 220 -12.87 0.85 2.23
CA THR A 220 -14.24 1.14 1.79
C THR A 220 -14.96 2.00 2.82
N THR A 221 -14.92 1.61 4.10
CA THR A 221 -15.59 2.40 5.16
C THR A 221 -15.09 3.84 5.22
N THR A 222 -13.80 4.13 5.03
CA THR A 222 -13.30 5.52 5.06
C THR A 222 -13.68 6.29 3.80
N GLN A 223 -13.65 5.66 2.61
CA GLN A 223 -14.14 6.30 1.38
C GLN A 223 -15.62 6.69 1.50
N ASP A 224 -16.44 5.79 2.04
CA ASP A 224 -17.88 5.97 2.18
C ASP A 224 -18.21 6.99 3.29
N PHE A 225 -17.48 6.97 4.41
CA PHE A 225 -17.63 7.97 5.47
C PHE A 225 -17.30 9.39 4.97
N PHE A 226 -16.19 9.57 4.23
CA PHE A 226 -15.85 10.87 3.66
C PHE A 226 -16.82 11.30 2.55
N THR A 227 -17.23 10.38 1.67
CA THR A 227 -18.13 10.69 0.56
C THR A 227 -19.56 10.95 1.04
N ASP A 228 -20.17 10.02 1.78
CA ASP A 228 -21.59 10.06 2.16
C ASP A 228 -21.85 10.94 3.40
N THR A 229 -20.94 10.91 4.39
CA THR A 229 -21.15 11.63 5.67
C THR A 229 -20.55 13.03 5.63
N PHE A 230 -19.41 13.23 4.98
CA PHE A 230 -18.74 14.53 4.90
C PHE A 230 -18.92 15.27 3.56
N ASN A 231 -19.57 14.66 2.55
CA ASN A 231 -19.72 15.25 1.20
C ASN A 231 -18.36 15.66 0.59
N MET A 232 -17.33 14.85 0.83
CA MET A 232 -15.97 15.05 0.37
C MET A 232 -15.47 13.75 -0.28
N PRO A 233 -15.45 13.65 -1.62
CA PRO A 233 -14.97 12.46 -2.31
C PRO A 233 -13.58 12.04 -1.84
N LEU A 234 -13.37 10.74 -1.62
CA LEU A 234 -12.08 10.19 -1.21
C LEU A 234 -11.87 8.81 -1.85
N THR A 235 -10.76 8.65 -2.57
CA THR A 235 -10.29 7.36 -3.08
C THR A 235 -9.05 6.91 -2.31
N ILE A 236 -9.01 5.63 -1.90
CA ILE A 236 -7.88 5.04 -1.16
C ILE A 236 -7.29 3.89 -1.99
N LYS A 237 -6.00 3.99 -2.31
CA LYS A 237 -5.24 3.05 -3.13
C LYS A 237 -4.15 2.38 -2.27
N PRO A 238 -4.43 1.24 -1.61
CA PRO A 238 -3.42 0.47 -0.88
C PRO A 238 -2.53 -0.30 -1.87
N ASN A 239 -1.22 -0.37 -1.62
CA ASN A 239 -0.35 -1.32 -2.29
C ASN A 239 -0.16 -2.53 -1.37
N PHE A 240 -0.61 -3.70 -1.83
CA PHE A 240 -0.52 -4.94 -1.07
C PHE A 240 0.86 -5.59 -1.12
N GLU A 241 1.77 -5.14 -1.98
CA GLU A 241 3.15 -5.62 -2.08
C GLU A 241 4.04 -4.94 -1.03
N ASP A 242 4.45 -3.68 -1.30
CA ASP A 242 5.34 -2.88 -0.44
C ASP A 242 4.69 -2.39 0.87
N LYS A 243 3.37 -2.58 1.02
CA LYS A 243 2.50 -2.12 2.12
C LYS A 243 2.29 -0.61 2.19
N SER A 244 2.68 0.19 1.21
CA SER A 244 2.35 1.62 1.10
C SER A 244 0.84 1.83 0.82
N CYS A 245 0.38 3.08 0.91
CA CYS A 245 -1.01 3.42 0.58
C CYS A 245 -1.14 4.90 0.22
N ALA A 246 -1.99 5.24 -0.74
CA ALA A 246 -2.27 6.63 -1.12
C ALA A 246 -3.76 6.97 -0.91
N PHE A 247 -4.03 8.15 -0.34
CA PHE A 247 -5.36 8.71 -0.14
C PHE A 247 -5.51 9.93 -1.07
N TYR A 248 -6.55 9.98 -1.89
CA TYR A 248 -6.79 11.03 -2.87
C TYR A 248 -8.03 11.83 -2.48
N PHE A 249 -7.82 12.95 -1.80
CA PHE A 249 -8.91 13.84 -1.40
C PHE A 249 -9.45 14.59 -2.62
N GLY A 250 -10.78 14.53 -2.78
CA GLY A 250 -11.49 15.07 -3.93
C GLY A 250 -11.47 14.16 -5.16
N GLN A 251 -11.16 12.86 -5.03
CA GLN A 251 -11.34 11.86 -6.09
C GLN A 251 -12.50 10.91 -5.73
N THR A 252 -13.55 10.88 -6.54
CA THR A 252 -14.70 9.99 -6.34
C THR A 252 -14.27 8.52 -6.45
N PRO A 253 -14.55 7.69 -5.42
CA PRO A 253 -14.18 6.28 -5.43
C PRO A 253 -14.99 5.49 -6.48
N PRO A 254 -14.45 4.37 -7.01
CA PRO A 254 -15.23 3.45 -7.81
C PRO A 254 -16.34 2.79 -6.96
N PRO A 255 -17.44 2.33 -7.57
CA PRO A 255 -18.40 1.44 -6.90
C PRO A 255 -17.67 0.23 -6.32
N ILE A 256 -18.03 -0.20 -5.11
CA ILE A 256 -17.28 -1.21 -4.36
C ILE A 256 -17.14 -2.52 -5.16
N GLU A 257 -18.19 -2.92 -5.89
CA GLU A 257 -18.22 -4.08 -6.79
C GLU A 257 -17.15 -4.03 -7.89
N LYS A 258 -16.69 -2.82 -8.26
CA LYS A 258 -15.72 -2.52 -9.33
C LYS A 258 -14.35 -2.12 -8.80
N ASP A 259 -14.13 -2.27 -7.50
CA ASP A 259 -12.86 -1.89 -6.88
C ASP A 259 -11.80 -2.97 -7.07
N GLU A 260 -10.69 -2.62 -7.73
CA GLU A 260 -9.58 -3.53 -8.01
C GLU A 260 -9.01 -4.20 -6.74
N ALA A 261 -9.17 -3.58 -5.56
CA ALA A 261 -8.74 -4.18 -4.30
C ALA A 261 -9.50 -5.49 -3.95
N LEU A 262 -10.68 -5.73 -4.56
CA LEU A 262 -11.42 -7.00 -4.47
C LEU A 262 -10.75 -8.16 -5.23
N LEU A 263 -9.77 -7.90 -6.10
CA LEU A 263 -9.08 -8.94 -6.88
C LEU A 263 -7.87 -9.54 -6.15
N PHE A 264 -7.40 -8.93 -5.05
CA PHE A 264 -6.18 -9.33 -4.38
C PHE A 264 -6.38 -10.51 -3.41
N GLY A 265 -5.45 -11.47 -3.45
CA GLY A 265 -5.40 -12.61 -2.54
C GLY A 265 -5.13 -12.23 -1.07
N CYS A 266 -5.26 -13.20 -0.16
CA CYS A 266 -4.93 -12.96 1.24
C CYS A 266 -3.41 -12.81 1.40
N ASN A 267 -2.99 -11.70 2.00
CA ASN A 267 -1.58 -11.43 2.32
C ASN A 267 -0.96 -12.52 3.21
N GLN A 268 0.33 -12.80 3.00
CA GLN A 268 1.07 -13.88 3.68
C GLN A 268 1.14 -13.75 5.21
N SER A 269 0.98 -12.54 5.75
CA SER A 269 0.97 -12.25 7.18
C SER A 269 -0.42 -12.23 7.82
N CYS A 270 -1.51 -12.50 7.08
CA CYS A 270 -2.85 -12.52 7.64
C CYS A 270 -3.06 -13.78 8.51
N SER A 271 -3.21 -13.59 9.83
CA SER A 271 -3.44 -14.66 10.81
C SER A 271 -4.72 -15.49 10.57
N THR A 272 -5.67 -14.95 9.80
CA THR A 272 -6.91 -15.64 9.38
C THR A 272 -6.93 -15.94 7.88
N GLY A 273 -5.81 -15.82 7.16
CA GLY A 273 -5.75 -15.99 5.72
C GLY A 273 -6.07 -17.42 5.26
N LEU A 274 -6.83 -17.53 4.17
CA LEU A 274 -7.04 -18.78 3.42
C LEU A 274 -6.50 -18.59 2.00
N ASN A 275 -6.13 -19.69 1.34
CA ASN A 275 -5.64 -19.74 -0.04
C ASN A 275 -4.46 -18.77 -0.28
N VAL A 276 -3.60 -18.65 0.72
CA VAL A 276 -2.50 -17.69 0.78
C VAL A 276 -1.42 -18.04 -0.24
N GLY A 277 -1.25 -17.18 -1.25
CA GLY A 277 -0.29 -17.40 -2.33
C GLY A 277 -0.84 -18.17 -3.54
N GLU A 278 -2.13 -18.48 -3.57
CA GLU A 278 -2.78 -19.00 -4.78
C GLU A 278 -3.02 -17.87 -5.80
N GLU A 279 -2.57 -18.06 -7.04
CA GLU A 279 -2.74 -17.07 -8.11
C GLU A 279 -4.22 -16.93 -8.52
N ASN A 280 -4.66 -15.70 -8.76
CA ASN A 280 -6.03 -15.36 -9.19
C ASN A 280 -7.15 -15.77 -8.20
N VAL A 281 -6.82 -16.05 -6.93
CA VAL A 281 -7.79 -16.31 -5.85
C VAL A 281 -7.88 -15.09 -4.93
N PRO A 282 -8.98 -14.30 -4.97
CA PRO A 282 -9.20 -13.19 -4.04
C PRO A 282 -9.23 -13.64 -2.58
N CYS A 283 -8.86 -12.75 -1.66
CA CYS A 283 -8.91 -13.05 -0.24
C CYS A 283 -10.34 -13.35 0.22
N HIS A 284 -10.57 -14.51 0.85
CA HIS A 284 -11.88 -15.02 1.26
C HIS A 284 -12.73 -14.11 2.20
N LYS A 285 -12.19 -12.97 2.66
CA LYS A 285 -12.93 -11.92 3.40
C LYS A 285 -13.23 -10.67 2.58
N LEU A 286 -13.05 -10.71 1.27
CA LEU A 286 -13.52 -9.70 0.33
C LEU A 286 -14.86 -10.13 -0.27
N ARG A 287 -15.70 -9.18 -0.68
CA ARG A 287 -16.86 -9.50 -1.52
C ARG A 287 -16.37 -9.78 -2.95
N LYS A 288 -17.16 -10.51 -3.75
CA LYS A 288 -16.79 -10.77 -5.15
C LYS A 288 -16.75 -9.47 -5.96
N HIS A 289 -15.70 -9.29 -6.77
CA HIS A 289 -15.64 -8.27 -7.81
C HIS A 289 -16.65 -8.58 -8.93
N GLU A 290 -17.19 -7.56 -9.60
CA GLU A 290 -18.25 -7.69 -10.62
C GLU A 290 -17.86 -8.64 -11.76
N SER A 291 -16.62 -8.58 -12.23
CA SER A 291 -16.10 -9.49 -13.27
C SER A 291 -16.04 -10.97 -12.86
N LEU A 292 -16.14 -11.27 -11.55
CA LEU A 292 -16.15 -12.62 -10.96
C LEU A 292 -17.57 -13.06 -10.56
N LEU A 293 -18.59 -12.29 -10.93
CA LEU A 293 -20.01 -12.65 -10.85
C LEU A 293 -20.57 -13.15 -12.20
N SER A 294 -19.88 -12.85 -13.30
CA SER A 294 -20.22 -13.25 -14.67
C SER A 294 -19.43 -14.47 -15.17
N SER A 295 -18.97 -15.34 -14.26
CA SER A 295 -18.16 -16.54 -14.53
C SER A 295 -18.60 -17.70 -13.64
#